data_AF-F4P6Y5-F1
#
_entry.id   AF-F4P6Y5-F1
#
_cell.length_a   1.000
_cell.length_b   1.000
_cell.length_c   1.000
_cell.angle_alpha   90.00
_cell.angle_beta   90.00
_cell.angle_gamma   90.00
#
_symmetry.space_group_name_H-M   'P 1'
#
loop_
_entity.id
_entity.type
_entity.pdbx_description
1 polymer ?
#
loop_
_entity_poly.entity_id
_entity_poly.type
_entity_poly.pdbx_seq_one_letter_code
_entity_poly.pdbx_strand_id
1 'polypeptide(L)'
;MFQTAAYINSRTGSKDLNRFDYLQLLVCEYEASLLYSNLPYSEPERHEKLARLSNFAYDPINHDFLWQLNIVELFLDAIHISSTDPIAREFAAGGLCNICLG
;
A
#
# COMPACT_ATOMS: atom_id res chain seq x y z
N MET A 1 -10.62 -17.59 -7.18
CA MET A 1 -10.47 -18.69 -6.20
C MET A 1 -9.72 -18.10 -5.01
N PHE A 2 -10.39 -17.92 -3.87
CA PHE A 2 -9.73 -17.45 -2.66
C PHE A 2 -9.03 -18.63 -1.98
N GLN A 3 -7.75 -18.48 -1.67
CA GLN A 3 -6.95 -19.51 -1.01
C GLN A 3 -7.31 -19.57 0.48
N THR A 4 -7.32 -20.77 1.06
CA THR A 4 -7.66 -20.97 2.47
C THR A 4 -6.59 -20.40 3.40
N ALA A 5 -7.00 -19.85 4.55
CA ALA A 5 -6.07 -19.28 5.55
C ALA A 5 -4.94 -20.24 5.98
N ALA A 6 -5.23 -21.54 6.05
CA ALA A 6 -4.24 -22.58 6.33
C ALA A 6 -3.12 -22.68 5.26
N TYR A 7 -3.46 -22.44 3.99
CA TYR A 7 -2.50 -22.45 2.90
C TYR A 7 -1.56 -21.25 2.97
N ILE A 8 -2.10 -20.07 3.27
CA ILE A 8 -1.32 -18.83 3.46
C ILE A 8 -0.33 -19.00 4.61
N ASN A 9 -0.81 -19.46 5.77
CA ASN A 9 0.01 -19.71 6.96
C ASN A 9 1.13 -20.73 6.73
N SER A 10 0.96 -21.69 5.81
CA SER A 10 1.98 -22.69 5.51
C SER A 10 3.15 -22.15 4.67
N ARG A 11 2.96 -21.03 3.96
CA ARG A 11 4.00 -20.39 3.13
C ARG A 11 4.69 -19.23 3.82
N THR A 12 4.08 -18.63 4.84
CA THR A 12 4.74 -17.65 5.71
C THR A 12 5.67 -18.37 6.68
N GLY A 13 6.91 -18.56 6.24
CA GLY A 13 8.00 -18.96 7.13
C GLY A 13 8.20 -17.92 8.24
N SER A 14 8.62 -18.39 9.41
CA SER A 14 8.85 -17.62 10.64
C SER A 14 9.74 -16.38 10.43
N LYS A 15 9.12 -15.25 10.07
CA LYS A 15 9.72 -13.91 10.02
C LYS A 15 8.65 -12.82 9.89
N ASP A 16 7.63 -12.88 10.74
CA ASP A 16 6.53 -11.91 10.78
C ASP A 16 7.01 -10.46 11.08
N LEU A 17 8.21 -10.30 11.63
CA LEU A 17 8.80 -9.00 11.97
C LEU A 17 9.15 -8.13 10.74
N ASN A 18 9.38 -8.70 9.54
CA ASN A 18 9.83 -7.89 8.40
C ASN A 18 8.71 -7.18 7.63
N ARG A 19 7.47 -7.67 7.66
CA ARG A 19 6.40 -7.13 6.79
C ARG A 19 5.84 -5.82 7.32
N PHE A 20 5.54 -5.76 8.62
CA PHE A 20 5.06 -4.55 9.27
C PHE A 20 6.08 -3.41 9.11
N ASP A 21 7.34 -3.67 9.46
CA ASP A 21 8.43 -2.68 9.35
C ASP A 21 8.63 -2.21 7.90
N TYR A 22 8.49 -3.11 6.93
CA TYR A 22 8.60 -2.76 5.52
C TYR A 22 7.42 -1.91 5.03
N LEU A 23 6.19 -2.25 5.43
CA LEU A 23 5.01 -1.44 5.13
C LEU A 23 5.12 -0.05 5.77
N GLN A 24 5.59 0.02 7.01
CA GLN A 24 5.84 1.27 7.70
C GLN A 24 6.88 2.11 6.94
N LEU A 25 7.98 1.51 6.48
CA LEU A 25 8.96 2.19 5.65
C LEU A 25 8.34 2.74 4.36
N LEU A 26 7.51 1.96 3.67
CA LEU A 26 6.83 2.41 2.45
C LEU A 26 5.89 3.60 2.70
N VAL A 27 5.16 3.59 3.82
CA VAL A 27 4.31 4.73 4.22
C VAL A 27 5.17 5.97 4.46
N CYS A 28 6.23 5.85 5.25
CA CYS A 28 7.15 6.96 5.51
C CYS A 28 7.77 7.52 4.22
N GLU A 29 8.20 6.65 3.31
CA GLU A 29 8.77 7.07 2.01
C GLU A 29 7.71 7.75 1.12
N TYR A 30 6.47 7.26 1.12
CA TYR A 30 5.37 7.89 0.39
C TYR A 30 5.07 9.29 0.95
N GLU A 31 4.90 9.42 2.26
CA GLU A 31 4.63 10.71 2.90
C GLU A 31 5.78 11.70 2.70
N ALA A 32 7.02 11.23 2.77
CA ALA A 32 8.19 12.04 2.43
C ALA A 32 8.09 12.56 0.99
N SER A 33 7.69 11.71 0.02
CA SER A 33 7.53 12.11 -1.38
C SER A 33 6.58 13.27 -1.60
N LEU A 34 5.55 13.41 -0.76
CA LEU A 34 4.61 14.53 -0.81
C LEU A 34 5.28 15.86 -0.43
N LEU A 35 6.21 15.85 0.53
CA LEU A 35 6.94 17.05 0.99
C LEU A 35 7.85 17.64 -0.10
N TYR A 36 8.37 16.80 -0.99
CA TYR A 36 9.24 17.22 -2.10
C TYR A 36 8.57 17.09 -3.47
N SER A 37 7.25 17.22 -3.53
CA SER A 37 6.42 17.13 -4.76
C SER A 37 6.83 18.07 -5.91
N ASN A 38 7.56 19.14 -5.61
CA ASN A 38 8.07 20.07 -6.62
C ASN A 38 9.27 19.53 -7.43
N LEU A 39 9.86 18.40 -7.00
CA LEU A 39 11.03 17.81 -7.65
C LEU A 39 10.61 16.86 -8.78
N PRO A 40 11.37 16.80 -9.89
CA PRO A 40 11.02 15.99 -11.06
C PRO A 40 10.98 14.47 -10.79
N TYR A 41 11.60 14.01 -9.70
CA TYR A 41 11.65 12.59 -9.31
C TYR A 41 10.56 12.20 -8.30
N SER A 42 9.81 13.15 -7.74
CA SER A 42 8.80 12.86 -6.71
C SER A 42 7.65 12.01 -7.25
N GLU A 43 7.10 12.37 -8.41
CA GLU A 43 5.99 11.65 -9.04
C GLU A 43 6.26 10.14 -9.27
N PRO A 44 7.35 9.73 -9.95
CA PRO A 44 7.62 8.31 -10.16
C PRO A 44 7.92 7.55 -8.86
N GLU A 45 8.60 8.17 -7.88
CA GLU A 45 8.79 7.56 -6.56
C GLU A 45 7.45 7.32 -5.86
N ARG A 46 6.57 8.33 -5.88
CA ARG A 46 5.23 8.26 -5.30
C ARG A 46 4.39 7.14 -5.93
N HIS A 47 4.44 7.01 -7.26
CA HIS A 47 3.79 5.92 -7.99
C HIS A 47 4.32 4.56 -7.58
N GLU A 48 5.64 4.42 -7.45
CA GLU A 48 6.28 3.18 -7.02
C GLU A 48 5.79 2.76 -5.62
N LYS A 49 5.76 3.70 -4.66
CA LYS A 49 5.32 3.39 -3.29
C LYS A 49 3.83 3.02 -3.25
N LEU A 50 2.96 3.76 -3.94
CA LEU A 50 1.53 3.42 -4.02
C LEU A 50 1.28 2.07 -4.67
N ALA A 51 1.96 1.77 -5.78
CA ALA A 51 1.82 0.48 -6.45
C ALA A 51 2.26 -0.67 -5.54
N ARG A 52 3.35 -0.51 -4.79
CA ARG A 52 3.78 -1.49 -3.80
C ARG A 52 2.75 -1.67 -2.70
N LEU A 53 2.31 -0.58 -2.06
CA LEU A 53 1.26 -0.64 -1.01
C LEU A 53 0.00 -1.34 -1.52
N SER A 54 -0.44 -1.02 -2.74
CA SER A 54 -1.58 -1.63 -3.42
C SER A 54 -1.42 -3.14 -3.63
N ASN A 55 -0.21 -3.60 -4.00
CA ASN A 55 0.10 -5.02 -4.12
C ASN A 55 0.09 -5.75 -2.76
N PHE A 56 0.59 -5.11 -1.69
CA PHE A 56 0.52 -5.69 -0.35
C PHE A 56 -0.92 -5.80 0.16
N ALA A 57 -1.79 -4.91 -0.29
CA ALA A 57 -3.20 -4.90 0.07
C ALA A 57 -4.00 -6.10 -0.47
N TYR A 58 -3.43 -6.90 -1.36
CA TYR A 58 -4.07 -8.11 -1.92
C TYR A 58 -4.02 -9.31 -0.97
N ASP A 59 -3.04 -9.40 -0.07
CA ASP A 59 -2.85 -10.56 0.81
C ASP A 59 -3.51 -10.30 2.18
N PRO A 60 -4.55 -11.07 2.57
CA PRO A 60 -5.28 -10.88 3.82
C PRO A 60 -4.42 -10.87 5.08
N ILE A 61 -3.25 -11.53 5.05
CA ILE A 61 -2.33 -11.53 6.19
C ILE A 61 -1.79 -10.13 6.53
N ASN A 62 -1.83 -9.20 5.58
CA ASN A 62 -1.36 -7.83 5.80
C ASN A 62 -2.48 -6.91 6.30
N HIS A 63 -3.75 -7.31 6.26
CA HIS A 63 -4.88 -6.41 6.53
C HIS A 63 -4.80 -5.72 7.90
N ASP A 64 -4.43 -6.46 8.94
CA ASP A 64 -4.24 -5.88 10.28
C ASP A 64 -3.14 -4.81 10.28
N PHE A 65 -2.07 -5.00 9.50
CA PHE A 65 -1.01 -4.01 9.34
C PHE A 65 -1.48 -2.78 8.55
N LEU A 66 -2.31 -2.97 7.52
CA LEU A 66 -2.86 -1.86 6.73
C LEU A 66 -3.71 -0.92 7.60
N TRP A 67 -4.52 -1.49 8.49
CA TRP A 67 -5.29 -0.71 9.47
C TRP A 67 -4.39 -0.05 10.51
N GLN A 68 -3.42 -0.77 11.08
CA GLN A 68 -2.51 -0.22 12.09
C GLN A 68 -1.63 0.92 11.54
N LEU A 69 -1.27 0.86 10.25
CA LEU A 69 -0.44 1.86 9.58
C LEU A 69 -1.26 2.92 8.83
N ASN A 70 -2.59 2.94 8.99
CA ASN A 70 -3.48 3.95 8.38
C ASN A 70 -3.36 4.02 6.84
N ILE A 71 -3.08 2.88 6.20
CA ILE A 71 -2.86 2.79 4.74
C ILE A 71 -4.18 2.97 3.98
N VAL A 72 -5.32 2.63 4.59
CA VAL A 72 -6.65 2.83 3.98
C VAL A 72 -6.93 4.31 3.76
N GLU A 73 -6.69 5.11 4.79
CA GLU A 73 -6.79 6.57 4.78
C GLU A 73 -5.80 7.17 3.78
N LEU A 74 -4.56 6.67 3.75
CA LEU A 74 -3.57 7.08 2.75
C LEU A 74 -4.07 6.86 1.32
N PHE A 75 -4.73 5.75 1.02
CA PHE A 75 -5.33 5.54 -0.30
C PHE A 75 -6.47 6.51 -0.59
N LEU A 76 -7.34 6.79 0.38
CA LEU A 76 -8.42 7.77 0.21
C LEU A 76 -7.84 9.17 -0.06
N ASP A 77 -6.83 9.58 0.70
CA ASP A 77 -6.13 10.85 0.51
C ASP A 77 -5.44 10.92 -0.85
N ALA A 78 -4.78 9.84 -1.28
CA ALA A 78 -4.17 9.76 -2.61
C ALA A 78 -5.22 9.93 -3.73
N ILE A 79 -6.43 9.38 -3.58
CA ILE A 79 -7.50 9.57 -4.56
C ILE A 79 -7.96 11.03 -4.63
N HIS A 80 -8.03 11.71 -3.49
CA HIS A 80 -8.50 13.10 -3.40
C HIS A 80 -7.44 14.12 -3.80
N ILE A 81 -6.21 13.97 -3.31
CA ILE A 81 -5.09 14.92 -3.47
C ILE A 81 -4.52 14.82 -4.88
N SER A 82 -4.37 13.61 -5.43
CA SER A 82 -3.80 13.37 -6.77
C SER A 82 -4.79 13.64 -7.91
N SER A 83 -5.62 14.67 -7.81
CA SER A 83 -6.64 15.01 -8.82
C SER A 83 -6.06 15.21 -10.23
N THR A 84 -4.80 15.66 -10.32
CA THR A 84 -4.04 15.86 -11.57
C THR A 84 -3.14 14.70 -11.95
N ASP A 85 -3.04 13.66 -11.11
CA ASP A 85 -2.17 12.50 -11.31
C ASP A 85 -3.02 11.21 -11.36
N PRO A 86 -3.49 10.81 -12.56
CA PRO A 86 -4.39 9.68 -12.72
C PRO A 86 -3.76 8.34 -12.33
N ILE A 87 -2.43 8.21 -12.43
CA ILE A 87 -1.72 6.96 -12.13
C ILE A 87 -1.73 6.69 -10.62
N ALA A 88 -1.43 7.71 -9.81
CA ALA A 88 -1.54 7.58 -8.35
C ALA A 88 -2.97 7.24 -7.92
N ARG A 89 -3.98 7.86 -8.54
CA ARG A 89 -5.39 7.56 -8.26
C ARG A 89 -5.76 6.12 -8.58
N GLU A 90 -5.26 5.58 -9.70
CA GLU A 90 -5.52 4.20 -10.10
C GLU A 90 -4.89 3.21 -9.11
N PHE A 91 -3.64 3.44 -8.69
CA PHE A 91 -3.00 2.56 -7.69
C PHE A 91 -3.70 2.60 -6.34
N ALA A 92 -4.11 3.78 -5.88
CA ALA A 92 -4.83 3.94 -4.63
C ALA A 92 -6.23 3.30 -4.68
N ALA A 93 -6.98 3.51 -5.75
CA ALA A 93 -8.28 2.86 -5.95
C ALA A 93 -8.13 1.33 -6.06
N GLY A 94 -7.11 0.84 -6.77
CA GLY A 94 -6.79 -0.58 -6.84
C GLY A 94 -6.44 -1.16 -5.47
N GLY A 95 -5.74 -0.40 -4.63
CA GLY A 95 -5.41 -0.79 -3.25
C GLY A 95 -6.66 -0.99 -2.41
N LEU A 96 -7.59 -0.03 -2.44
CA LEU A 96 -8.89 -0.16 -1.76
C LEU A 96 -9.70 -1.35 -2.27
N CYS A 97 -9.75 -1.55 -3.59
CA CYS A 97 -10.41 -2.72 -4.18
C CYS A 97 -9.80 -4.04 -3.68
N ASN A 98 -8.48 -4.11 -3.58
CA ASN A 98 -7.78 -5.30 -3.08
C ASN A 98 -8.17 -5.61 -1.62
N ILE A 99 -8.27 -4.58 -0.76
CA ILE A 99 -8.72 -4.74 0.63
C ILE A 99 -10.16 -5.25 0.70
N CYS A 100 -11.06 -4.71 -0.14
CA CYS A 100 -12.48 -5.08 -0.12
C CYS A 100 -12.78 -6.47 -0.70
N LEU A 101 -11.86 -7.06 -1.47
CA LEU A 101 -12.03 -8.37 -2.10
C LEU A 101 -11.55 -9.55 -1.22
N GLY A 102 -10.81 -9.28 -0.14
CA GLY A 102 -10.18 -10.28 0.73
C GLY A 102 -11.09 -10.86 1.81
#